data_AF-A0A971TPW4-F1
#
_entry.id   AF-A0A971TPW4-F1
#
_cell.length_a   1.000
_cell.length_b   1.000
_cell.length_c   1.000
_cell.angle_alpha   90.00
_cell.angle_beta   90.00
_cell.angle_gamma   90.00
#
_symmetry.space_group_name_H-M   'P 1'
#
loop_
_entity.id
_entity.type
_entity.pdbx_description
1 polymer ?
#
loop_
_entity_poly.entity_id
_entity_poly.type
_entity_poly.pdbx_seq_one_letter_code
_entity_poly.pdbx_strand_id
1 'polypeptide(L)'
;MLRFEADALTGRLLVFALAATFLLLTACNAPGPTSTPDSTGPSTPAGAATPEQVAQMPLEPNVVSIATYYTPYNPWLWTPDRSRVRGIIINAFYLGGPKNLGVFGDGVIRPTMYLLDTSQQSRQPPRLLKEWSFDPNQAMPFRAKKQTAMGWGYGRLPLVWGDELDLGGKEIRITVSFERRDGAIVHSGKKDFRVPPSQR
;
A
#
# COMPACT_ATOMS: atom_id res chain seq x y z
N MET A 1 -27.12 -16.95 36.68
CA MET A 1 -26.15 -17.03 37.78
C MET A 1 -24.97 -17.86 37.29
N LEU A 2 -23.98 -17.21 36.66
CA LEU A 2 -22.83 -17.87 36.03
C LEU A 2 -21.57 -17.17 36.56
N ARG A 3 -20.70 -17.95 37.22
CA ARG A 3 -19.45 -17.52 37.83
C ARG A 3 -18.40 -17.27 36.75
N PHE A 4 -17.79 -16.08 36.78
CA PHE A 4 -16.54 -15.76 36.10
C PHE A 4 -15.39 -16.03 37.08
N GLU A 5 -14.52 -16.98 36.75
CA GLU A 5 -13.19 -17.08 37.36
C GLU A 5 -12.20 -16.24 36.55
N ALA A 6 -11.48 -15.37 37.25
CA ALA A 6 -10.45 -14.50 36.71
C ALA A 6 -9.11 -14.99 37.28
N ASP A 7 -8.31 -15.64 36.44
CA ASP A 7 -6.94 -15.99 36.79
C ASP A 7 -5.97 -14.89 36.36
N ALA A 8 -5.36 -14.29 37.37
CA ALA A 8 -4.32 -13.29 37.28
C ALA A 8 -2.96 -13.96 37.02
N LEU A 9 -2.43 -13.81 35.80
CA LEU A 9 -1.07 -14.24 35.47
C LEU A 9 -0.08 -13.10 35.68
N THR A 10 0.61 -13.25 36.81
CA THR A 10 1.64 -12.40 37.37
C THR A 10 3.00 -12.73 36.76
N GLY A 11 3.74 -11.69 36.37
CA GLY A 11 5.20 -11.69 36.50
C GLY A 11 6.02 -12.17 35.29
N ARG A 12 6.79 -11.25 34.71
CA ARG A 12 8.25 -11.10 34.99
C ARG A 12 8.85 -10.13 33.99
N LEU A 13 9.21 -8.96 34.49
CA LEU A 13 10.05 -7.97 33.83
C LEU A 13 11.47 -8.54 33.76
N LEU A 14 11.99 -8.84 32.58
CA LEU A 14 13.41 -9.14 32.37
C LEU A 14 14.05 -7.92 31.70
N VAL A 15 14.79 -7.20 32.54
CA VAL A 15 15.68 -6.10 32.16
C VAL A 15 16.94 -6.72 31.58
N PHE A 16 17.17 -6.54 30.27
CA PHE A 16 18.49 -6.78 29.67
C PHE A 16 19.05 -5.44 29.17
N ALA A 17 19.94 -4.88 29.98
CA ALA A 17 20.85 -3.83 29.57
C ALA A 17 22.08 -4.50 28.92
N LEU A 18 22.33 -4.20 27.64
CA LEU A 18 23.64 -4.42 27.05
C LEU A 18 24.10 -3.13 26.38
N ALA A 19 25.01 -2.46 27.06
CA ALA A 19 25.82 -1.38 26.51
C ALA A 19 26.95 -1.99 25.68
N ALA A 20 27.11 -1.55 24.44
CA ALA A 20 28.32 -1.80 23.66
C ALA A 20 28.69 -0.50 22.93
N THR A 21 29.52 0.29 23.61
CA THR A 21 30.23 1.43 23.08
C THR A 21 31.33 0.93 22.15
N PHE A 22 31.26 1.24 20.86
CA PHE A 22 32.41 1.10 19.95
C PHE A 22 32.72 2.46 19.34
N LEU A 23 33.82 3.04 19.82
CA LEU A 23 34.43 4.29 19.42
C LEU A 23 35.63 3.90 18.55
N LEU A 24 35.57 4.13 17.24
CA LEU A 24 36.76 4.10 16.38
C LEU A 24 36.73 5.33 15.47
N LEU A 25 37.55 6.30 15.86
CA LEU A 25 38.02 7.42 15.08
C LEU A 25 39.03 6.90 14.05
N THR A 26 38.80 7.18 12.77
CA THR A 26 39.87 7.22 11.77
C THR A 26 39.74 8.50 10.96
N ALA A 27 40.80 9.29 11.01
CA ALA A 27 40.95 10.58 10.38
C ALA A 27 41.37 10.46 8.91
N CYS A 28 40.84 11.39 8.13
CA CYS A 28 41.40 12.14 7.00
C CYS A 28 42.34 11.45 5.99
N ASN A 29 41.95 11.51 4.71
CA ASN A 29 42.77 12.16 3.68
C ASN A 29 41.91 12.51 2.44
N ALA A 30 41.95 13.78 2.04
CA ALA A 30 41.52 14.28 0.73
C ALA A 30 42.77 14.48 -0.14
N PRO A 31 42.68 14.31 -1.47
CA PRO A 31 42.83 15.50 -2.31
C PRO A 31 42.02 15.51 -3.63
N GLY A 32 41.61 16.71 -4.04
CA GLY A 32 41.44 17.11 -5.45
C GLY A 32 40.01 17.27 -5.97
N PRO A 33 39.53 18.50 -6.27
CA PRO A 33 38.33 18.69 -7.08
C PRO A 33 38.70 18.55 -8.56
N THR A 34 38.49 17.38 -9.13
CA THR A 34 38.44 17.21 -10.59
C THR A 34 37.09 17.73 -11.06
N SER A 35 37.10 18.92 -11.66
CA SER A 35 35.95 19.53 -12.34
C SER A 35 35.50 18.63 -13.50
N THR A 36 34.54 17.76 -13.20
CA THR A 36 33.85 16.91 -14.17
C THR A 36 32.74 17.76 -14.81
N PRO A 37 32.47 17.65 -16.13
CA PRO A 37 31.46 18.49 -16.78
C PRO A 37 30.09 18.27 -16.14
N ASP A 38 29.39 19.37 -15.85
CA ASP A 38 28.00 19.38 -15.39
C ASP A 38 27.09 18.69 -16.43
N SER A 39 26.94 17.38 -16.29
CA SER A 39 25.82 16.67 -16.88
C SER A 39 24.60 16.95 -16.01
N THR A 40 23.94 18.07 -16.27
CA THR A 40 22.66 18.49 -15.67
C THR A 40 21.51 17.60 -16.17
N GLY A 41 21.69 16.28 -16.10
CA GLY A 41 20.61 15.31 -16.23
C GLY A 41 19.97 15.07 -14.86
N PRO A 42 18.67 14.75 -14.79
CA PRO A 42 18.05 14.37 -13.54
C PRO A 42 18.78 13.15 -12.95
N SER A 43 19.49 13.36 -11.85
CA SER A 43 20.22 12.31 -11.14
C SER A 43 19.22 11.29 -10.64
N THR A 44 19.14 10.13 -11.30
CA THR A 44 18.33 9.01 -10.83
C THR A 44 18.95 8.53 -9.51
N PRO A 45 18.17 8.42 -8.40
CA PRO A 45 18.70 7.93 -7.14
C PRO A 45 19.34 6.56 -7.33
N ALA A 46 20.52 6.36 -6.75
CA ALA A 46 21.23 5.08 -6.82
C ALA A 46 20.28 3.91 -6.45
N GLY A 47 20.10 2.97 -7.38
CA GLY A 47 19.25 1.78 -7.21
C GLY A 47 17.79 1.92 -7.65
N ALA A 48 17.36 3.03 -8.23
CA ALA A 48 16.06 3.13 -8.90
C ALA A 48 16.18 2.77 -10.40
N ALA A 49 15.24 1.98 -10.90
CA ALA A 49 15.09 1.69 -12.31
C ALA A 49 14.45 2.89 -13.04
N THR A 50 14.84 3.11 -14.30
CA THR A 50 14.20 4.11 -15.16
C THR A 50 12.77 3.67 -15.54
N PRO A 51 11.89 4.59 -15.95
CA PRO A 51 10.55 4.23 -16.45
C PRO A 51 10.60 3.20 -17.58
N GLU A 52 11.55 3.32 -18.49
CA GLU A 52 11.74 2.41 -19.64
C GLU A 52 12.15 1.01 -19.17
N GLN A 53 13.07 0.93 -18.20
CA GLN A 53 13.45 -0.34 -17.59
C GLN A 53 12.27 -1.00 -16.90
N VAL A 54 11.47 -0.25 -16.14
CA VAL A 54 10.26 -0.76 -15.45
C VAL A 54 9.20 -1.26 -16.45
N ALA A 55 9.08 -0.59 -17.59
CA ALA A 55 8.16 -1.00 -18.65
C ALA A 55 8.57 -2.34 -19.31
N GLN A 56 9.87 -2.61 -19.38
CA GLN A 56 10.44 -3.84 -19.95
C GLN A 56 10.53 -5.00 -18.93
N MET A 57 10.26 -4.76 -17.65
CA MET A 57 10.29 -5.82 -16.64
C MET A 57 9.24 -6.90 -16.95
N PRO A 58 9.60 -8.19 -16.75
CA PRO A 58 8.71 -9.30 -17.06
C PRO A 58 7.44 -9.23 -16.20
N LEU A 59 6.35 -9.70 -16.78
CA LEU A 59 5.09 -9.87 -16.09
C LEU A 59 4.96 -11.31 -15.60
N GLU A 60 4.58 -11.49 -14.34
CA GLU A 60 4.36 -12.77 -13.68
C GLU A 60 2.92 -13.25 -13.91
N PRO A 61 2.72 -14.38 -14.61
CA PRO A 61 1.38 -14.97 -14.77
C PRO A 61 0.89 -15.67 -13.50
N ASN A 62 1.80 -16.19 -12.66
CA ASN A 62 1.48 -17.01 -11.51
C ASN A 62 1.50 -16.20 -10.20
N VAL A 63 0.68 -15.15 -10.14
CA VAL A 63 0.43 -14.43 -8.90
C VAL A 63 -0.35 -15.33 -7.94
N VAL A 64 0.08 -15.37 -6.68
CA VAL A 64 -0.48 -16.25 -5.63
C VAL A 64 -0.95 -15.49 -4.39
N SER A 65 -0.53 -14.24 -4.18
CA SER A 65 -0.96 -13.44 -3.04
C SER A 65 -1.02 -11.95 -3.35
N ILE A 66 -1.72 -11.19 -2.50
CA ILE A 66 -1.82 -9.74 -2.61
C ILE A 66 -1.61 -9.12 -1.22
N ALA A 67 -0.67 -8.17 -1.14
CA ALA A 67 -0.48 -7.36 0.06
C ALA A 67 -0.77 -5.88 -0.24
N THR A 68 -1.60 -5.25 0.58
CA THR A 68 -1.95 -3.83 0.48
C THR A 68 -1.54 -3.08 1.74
N TYR A 69 -0.90 -1.93 1.54
CA TYR A 69 -0.43 -1.06 2.60
C TYR A 69 -0.99 0.35 2.39
N TYR A 70 -1.51 0.90 3.48
CA TYR A 70 -2.10 2.23 3.53
C TYR A 70 -1.32 3.05 4.55
N THR A 71 -1.24 4.36 4.33
CA THR A 71 -0.73 5.28 5.34
C THR A 71 -1.66 5.27 6.54
N PRO A 72 -1.13 5.13 7.77
CA PRO A 72 -1.96 4.93 8.95
C PRO A 72 -2.81 6.16 9.29
N TYR A 73 -2.34 7.38 8.99
CA TYR A 73 -2.97 8.62 9.44
C TYR A 73 -3.74 9.38 8.36
N ASN A 74 -3.37 9.24 7.09
CA ASN A 74 -3.98 10.03 6.02
C ASN A 74 -3.91 9.34 4.65
N PRO A 75 -4.63 8.22 4.45
CA PRO A 75 -4.72 7.58 3.14
C PRO A 75 -5.70 8.31 2.19
N TRP A 76 -6.29 9.43 2.61
CA TRP A 76 -7.43 10.06 1.96
C TRP A 76 -7.02 10.99 0.82
N LEU A 77 -7.76 10.91 -0.30
CA LEU A 77 -7.74 11.92 -1.35
C LEU A 77 -8.82 12.95 -1.04
N TRP A 78 -8.41 14.17 -0.76
CA TRP A 78 -9.30 15.29 -0.49
C TRP A 78 -9.58 16.09 -1.75
N THR A 79 -10.71 16.81 -1.76
CA THR A 79 -10.92 17.93 -2.67
C THR A 79 -9.86 19.03 -2.45
N PRO A 80 -9.59 19.91 -3.44
CA PRO A 80 -8.57 20.95 -3.31
C PRO A 80 -8.75 21.87 -2.08
N ASP A 81 -10.01 22.17 -1.74
CA ASP A 81 -10.42 22.97 -0.57
C ASP A 81 -10.43 22.18 0.75
N ARG A 82 -10.15 20.87 0.72
CA ARG A 82 -10.19 19.93 1.85
C ARG A 82 -11.56 19.81 2.55
N SER A 83 -12.64 20.24 1.92
CA SER A 83 -13.99 20.11 2.49
C SER A 83 -14.48 18.65 2.49
N ARG A 84 -14.05 17.84 1.52
CA ARG A 84 -14.59 16.48 1.32
C ARG A 84 -13.53 15.46 0.89
N VAL A 85 -13.71 14.22 1.32
CA VAL A 85 -12.94 13.06 0.84
C VAL A 85 -13.55 12.53 -0.45
N ARG A 86 -12.74 12.40 -1.50
CA ARG A 86 -13.13 11.95 -2.86
C ARG A 86 -12.45 10.65 -3.30
N GLY A 87 -11.64 10.05 -2.43
CA GLY A 87 -10.90 8.84 -2.73
C GLY A 87 -10.00 8.36 -1.60
N ILE A 88 -9.32 7.26 -1.85
CA ILE A 88 -8.29 6.69 -0.97
C ILE A 88 -7.08 6.26 -1.80
N ILE A 89 -5.87 6.35 -1.25
CA ILE A 89 -4.64 5.87 -1.88
C ILE A 89 -4.21 4.55 -1.23
N ILE A 90 -3.95 3.55 -2.06
CA ILE A 90 -3.13 2.41 -1.64
C ILE A 90 -1.66 2.83 -1.78
N ASN A 91 -0.98 3.05 -0.66
CA ASN A 91 0.37 3.59 -0.64
C ASN A 91 1.40 2.65 -1.25
N ALA A 92 1.30 1.36 -0.92
CA ALA A 92 2.08 0.31 -1.56
C ALA A 92 1.22 -0.94 -1.73
N PHE A 93 1.35 -1.57 -2.88
CA PHE A 93 0.60 -2.75 -3.29
C PHE A 93 1.57 -3.76 -3.90
N TYR A 94 1.55 -5.00 -3.45
CA TYR A 94 2.42 -6.06 -3.95
C TYR A 94 1.58 -7.23 -4.42
N LEU A 95 1.79 -7.65 -5.66
CA LEU A 95 1.38 -8.95 -6.16
C LEU A 95 2.50 -9.93 -5.81
N GLY A 96 2.24 -10.92 -4.99
CA GLY A 96 3.23 -11.93 -4.64
C GLY A 96 3.28 -13.03 -5.68
N GLY A 97 4.44 -13.24 -6.30
CA GLY A 97 4.70 -14.37 -7.20
C GLY A 97 5.06 -15.66 -6.45
N PRO A 98 5.48 -16.72 -7.15
CA PRO A 98 5.75 -18.04 -6.55
C PRO A 98 6.84 -18.05 -5.47
N LYS A 99 7.73 -17.06 -5.47
CA LYS A 99 8.80 -16.88 -4.47
C LYS A 99 8.38 -16.02 -3.28
N ASN A 100 7.09 -15.69 -3.14
CA ASN A 100 6.55 -14.77 -2.13
C ASN A 100 7.17 -13.36 -2.15
N LEU A 101 7.74 -12.98 -3.29
CA LEU A 101 8.22 -11.62 -3.55
C LEU A 101 7.28 -10.91 -4.51
N GLY A 102 7.22 -9.60 -4.35
CA GLY A 102 6.51 -8.67 -5.19
C GLY A 102 6.98 -8.72 -6.63
N VAL A 103 6.02 -8.78 -7.55
CA VAL A 103 6.19 -8.84 -9.00
C VAL A 103 5.18 -7.92 -9.68
N PHE A 104 5.37 -7.66 -10.97
CA PHE A 104 4.32 -7.09 -11.81
C PHE A 104 3.50 -8.22 -12.43
N GLY A 105 2.18 -8.18 -12.31
CA GLY A 105 1.29 -9.20 -12.87
C GLY A 105 0.89 -8.93 -14.32
N ASP A 106 0.53 -9.97 -15.06
CA ASP A 106 0.07 -9.89 -16.47
C ASP A 106 -1.47 -9.82 -16.63
N GLY A 107 -2.19 -9.87 -15.52
CA GLY A 107 -3.65 -9.85 -15.38
C GLY A 107 -4.20 -8.50 -14.94
N VAL A 108 -5.44 -8.50 -14.42
CA VAL A 108 -6.19 -7.28 -14.09
C VAL A 108 -6.27 -7.09 -12.58
N ILE A 109 -5.88 -5.90 -12.09
CA ILE A 109 -6.04 -5.51 -10.69
C ILE A 109 -7.44 -4.91 -10.53
N ARG A 110 -8.26 -5.47 -9.64
CA ARG A 110 -9.64 -5.04 -9.37
C ARG A 110 -9.85 -4.64 -7.91
N PRO A 111 -9.58 -3.38 -7.54
CA PRO A 111 -10.00 -2.85 -6.26
C PRO A 111 -11.53 -2.71 -6.20
N THR A 112 -12.10 -3.03 -5.05
CA THR A 112 -13.54 -2.98 -4.82
C THR A 112 -13.81 -2.27 -3.50
N MET A 113 -14.80 -1.38 -3.48
CA MET A 113 -15.24 -0.65 -2.30
C MET A 113 -16.68 -1.02 -1.95
N TYR A 114 -16.87 -1.42 -0.69
CA TYR A 114 -18.18 -1.69 -0.11
C TYR A 114 -18.50 -0.68 0.98
N LEU A 115 -19.78 -0.33 1.12
CA LEU A 115 -20.31 0.35 2.29
C LEU A 115 -20.60 -0.67 3.39
N LEU A 116 -20.15 -0.38 4.60
CA LEU A 116 -20.51 -1.16 5.79
C LEU A 116 -21.65 -0.44 6.52
N ASP A 117 -22.77 -1.15 6.71
CA ASP A 117 -23.83 -0.68 7.60
C ASP A 117 -23.51 -1.11 9.03
N THR A 118 -23.07 -0.15 9.84
CA THR A 118 -22.78 -0.38 11.26
C THR A 118 -23.93 -0.02 12.18
N SER A 119 -25.13 0.24 11.66
CA SER A 119 -26.29 0.48 12.50
C SER A 119 -26.56 -0.72 13.40
N GLN A 120 -26.87 -0.45 14.67
CA GLN A 120 -27.03 -1.51 15.69
C GLN A 120 -28.32 -2.33 15.50
N GLN A 121 -29.29 -1.83 14.75
CA GLN A 121 -30.62 -2.44 14.62
C GLN A 121 -30.68 -3.57 13.60
N SER A 122 -29.81 -3.60 12.58
CA SER A 122 -29.65 -4.76 11.70
C SER A 122 -28.33 -4.68 10.95
N ARG A 123 -27.39 -5.61 11.18
CA ARG A 123 -26.18 -5.70 10.35
C ARG A 123 -26.57 -6.17 8.95
N GLN A 124 -26.65 -5.24 8.01
CA GLN A 124 -26.84 -5.56 6.59
C GLN A 124 -25.51 -6.07 5.99
N PRO A 125 -25.57 -6.95 4.98
CA PRO A 125 -24.37 -7.36 4.26
C PRO A 125 -23.70 -6.12 3.60
N PRO A 126 -22.36 -6.13 3.45
CA PRO A 126 -21.65 -5.04 2.77
C PRO A 126 -22.23 -4.77 1.38
N ARG A 127 -22.56 -3.51 1.09
CA ARG A 127 -23.13 -3.10 -0.21
C ARG A 127 -22.03 -2.60 -1.12
N LEU A 128 -21.90 -3.19 -2.31
CA LEU A 128 -20.94 -2.72 -3.32
C LEU A 128 -21.25 -1.26 -3.71
N LEU A 129 -20.24 -0.40 -3.64
CA LEU A 129 -20.34 1.01 -4.06
C LEU A 129 -19.60 1.27 -5.37
N LYS A 130 -18.38 0.76 -5.51
CA LYS A 130 -17.53 1.03 -6.68
C LYS A 130 -16.54 -0.10 -6.91
N GLU A 131 -16.24 -0.34 -8.17
CA GLU A 131 -15.17 -1.22 -8.63
C GLU A 131 -14.25 -0.39 -9.55
N TRP A 132 -12.95 -0.61 -9.42
CA TRP A 132 -11.95 -0.11 -10.36
C TRP A 132 -11.32 -1.29 -11.08
N SER A 133 -10.82 -1.07 -12.29
CA SER A 133 -10.12 -2.08 -13.08
C SER A 133 -8.87 -1.44 -13.65
N PHE A 134 -7.73 -2.11 -13.46
CA PHE A 134 -6.45 -1.71 -14.01
C PHE A 134 -5.83 -2.89 -14.73
N ASP A 135 -5.87 -2.86 -16.06
CA ASP A 135 -5.07 -3.78 -16.88
C ASP A 135 -3.56 -3.47 -16.76
N PRO A 136 -2.66 -4.31 -17.31
CA PRO A 136 -1.22 -4.09 -17.19
C PRO A 136 -0.72 -2.74 -17.74
N ASN A 137 -1.38 -2.19 -18.76
CA ASN A 137 -1.02 -0.90 -19.36
C ASN A 137 -1.49 0.25 -18.45
N GLN A 138 -2.73 0.18 -17.95
CA GLN A 138 -3.28 1.15 -17.00
C GLN A 138 -2.54 1.13 -15.65
N ALA A 139 -2.02 -0.02 -15.25
CA ALA A 139 -1.26 -0.19 -14.02
C ALA A 139 0.21 0.30 -14.14
N MET A 140 0.72 0.47 -15.37
CA MET A 140 2.10 0.85 -15.66
C MET A 140 2.58 2.09 -14.91
N PRO A 141 1.82 3.21 -14.87
CA PRO A 141 2.26 4.43 -14.18
C PRO A 141 2.45 4.25 -12.67
N PHE A 142 1.82 3.23 -12.09
CA PHE A 142 1.89 2.94 -10.66
C PHE A 142 3.02 1.97 -10.31
N ARG A 143 3.71 1.36 -11.28
CA ARG A 143 4.82 0.45 -10.98
C ARG A 143 5.93 1.17 -10.20
N ALA A 144 6.35 0.59 -9.09
CA ALA A 144 7.42 1.13 -8.28
C ALA A 144 8.74 1.05 -9.04
N LYS A 145 9.46 2.18 -9.07
CA LYS A 145 10.78 2.29 -9.70
C LYS A 145 11.90 1.73 -8.85
N LYS A 146 11.64 1.49 -7.56
CA LYS A 146 12.62 0.96 -6.62
C LYS A 146 12.12 -0.38 -6.06
N GLN A 147 12.95 -1.41 -6.15
CA GLN A 147 12.69 -2.67 -5.49
C GLN A 147 12.84 -2.52 -3.98
N THR A 148 11.95 -3.13 -3.22
CA THR A 148 11.99 -3.15 -1.76
C THR A 148 12.40 -4.54 -1.26
N ALA A 149 12.53 -4.72 0.05
CA ALA A 149 12.71 -6.05 0.64
C ALA A 149 11.55 -7.01 0.30
N MET A 150 10.36 -6.47 -0.01
CA MET A 150 9.21 -7.24 -0.47
C MET A 150 9.20 -7.44 -1.99
N GLY A 151 10.25 -7.08 -2.74
CA GLY A 151 10.30 -7.15 -4.19
C GLY A 151 9.74 -5.91 -4.89
N TRP A 152 9.20 -6.12 -6.10
CA TRP A 152 8.56 -5.08 -6.91
C TRP A 152 7.11 -4.89 -6.51
N GLY A 153 6.65 -3.65 -6.43
CA GLY A 153 5.27 -3.35 -6.09
C GLY A 153 4.75 -2.21 -6.93
N TYR A 154 3.53 -1.79 -6.65
CA TYR A 154 2.92 -0.61 -7.23
C TYR A 154 2.79 0.43 -6.12
N GLY A 155 3.22 1.65 -6.41
CA GLY A 155 3.18 2.78 -5.50
C GLY A 155 2.00 3.70 -5.79
N ARG A 156 1.37 4.19 -4.73
CA ARG A 156 0.37 5.27 -4.74
C ARG A 156 -0.78 5.05 -5.74
N LEU A 157 -1.40 3.87 -5.74
CA LEU A 157 -2.57 3.58 -6.57
C LEU A 157 -3.79 4.37 -6.06
N PRO A 158 -4.31 5.37 -6.80
CA PRO A 158 -5.41 6.20 -6.34
C PRO A 158 -6.76 5.56 -6.69
N LEU A 159 -7.61 5.38 -5.68
CA LEU A 159 -8.98 4.89 -5.83
C LEU A 159 -9.95 6.07 -5.67
N VAL A 160 -10.09 6.85 -6.73
CA VAL A 160 -10.98 8.02 -6.76
C VAL A 160 -12.42 7.55 -6.98
N TRP A 161 -13.33 7.93 -6.09
CA TRP A 161 -14.75 7.63 -6.24
C TRP A 161 -15.59 8.82 -6.71
N GLY A 162 -15.02 10.03 -6.74
CA GLY A 162 -15.68 11.21 -7.33
C GLY A 162 -16.51 12.01 -6.33
N ASP A 163 -17.27 12.96 -6.87
CA ASP A 163 -18.07 13.95 -6.13
C ASP A 163 -19.52 13.49 -5.90
N GLU A 164 -19.91 12.43 -6.60
CA GLU A 164 -21.23 11.79 -6.58
C GLU A 164 -21.49 10.94 -5.33
N LEU A 165 -20.42 10.51 -4.63
CA LEU A 165 -20.51 9.67 -3.44
C LEU A 165 -20.05 10.44 -2.19
N ASP A 166 -21.00 10.96 -1.41
CA ASP A 166 -20.72 11.47 -0.08
C ASP A 166 -20.64 10.33 0.95
N LEU A 167 -19.40 10.01 1.31
CA LEU A 167 -19.07 8.97 2.28
C LEU A 167 -18.62 9.55 3.62
N GLY A 168 -18.72 10.86 3.82
CA GLY A 168 -18.27 11.52 5.04
C GLY A 168 -18.84 10.86 6.30
N GLY A 169 -17.94 10.42 7.20
CA GLY A 169 -18.33 9.76 8.44
C GLY A 169 -18.92 8.36 8.28
N LYS A 170 -18.87 7.72 7.10
CA LYS A 170 -19.33 6.32 6.90
C LYS A 170 -18.18 5.34 7.06
N GLU A 171 -18.51 4.05 7.23
CA GLU A 171 -17.53 2.97 7.18
C GLU A 171 -17.54 2.29 5.82
N ILE A 172 -16.35 2.09 5.27
CA ILE A 172 -16.15 1.42 3.99
C ILE A 172 -15.20 0.24 4.17
N ARG A 173 -15.31 -0.74 3.29
CA ARG A 173 -14.38 -1.86 3.15
C ARG A 173 -13.76 -1.84 1.78
N ILE A 174 -12.43 -1.87 1.73
CA ILE A 174 -11.66 -2.06 0.50
C ILE A 174 -11.13 -3.49 0.46
N THR A 175 -11.31 -4.13 -0.69
CA THR A 175 -10.65 -5.39 -1.06
C THR A 175 -9.98 -5.19 -2.41
N VAL A 176 -8.87 -5.86 -2.65
CA VAL A 176 -8.26 -5.89 -3.98
C VAL A 176 -8.22 -7.33 -4.45
N SER A 177 -8.71 -7.59 -5.65
CA SER A 177 -8.48 -8.85 -6.34
C SER A 177 -7.55 -8.67 -7.53
N PHE A 178 -6.96 -9.78 -7.97
CA PHE A 178 -6.18 -9.88 -9.18
C PHE A 178 -6.72 -11.05 -10.00
N GLU A 179 -7.21 -10.75 -11.18
CA GLU A 179 -7.70 -11.72 -12.16
C GLU A 179 -6.56 -12.07 -13.10
N ARG A 180 -6.05 -13.30 -12.96
CA ARG A 180 -5.00 -13.85 -13.84
C ARG A 180 -5.55 -14.14 -15.23
N ARG A 181 -4.66 -14.26 -16.21
CA ARG A 181 -5.04 -14.62 -17.59
C ARG A 181 -5.66 -16.00 -17.74
N ASP A 182 -5.39 -16.90 -16.81
CA ASP A 182 -6.03 -18.22 -16.75
C ASP A 182 -7.40 -18.22 -16.06
N GLY A 183 -7.91 -17.04 -15.68
CA GLY A 183 -9.21 -16.85 -15.03
C GLY A 183 -9.20 -17.07 -13.52
N ALA A 184 -8.06 -17.47 -12.92
CA ALA A 184 -7.97 -17.59 -11.48
C ALA A 184 -7.97 -16.20 -10.80
N ILE A 185 -8.68 -16.10 -9.68
CA ILE A 185 -8.80 -14.85 -8.93
C ILE A 185 -8.08 -14.99 -7.59
N VAL A 186 -7.12 -14.10 -7.35
CA VAL A 186 -6.42 -13.97 -6.07
C VAL A 186 -7.02 -12.77 -5.32
N HIS A 187 -7.31 -12.92 -4.03
CA HIS A 187 -7.86 -11.85 -3.20
C HIS A 187 -6.86 -11.41 -2.14
N SER A 188 -6.83 -10.10 -1.86
CA SER A 188 -6.19 -9.56 -0.67
C SER A 188 -7.04 -9.80 0.57
N GLY A 189 -6.44 -9.62 1.75
CA GLY A 189 -7.22 -9.37 2.95
C GLY A 189 -8.10 -8.13 2.81
N LYS A 190 -9.20 -8.07 3.57
CA LYS A 190 -10.08 -6.91 3.67
C LYS A 190 -9.47 -5.83 4.56
N LYS A 191 -9.71 -4.56 4.23
CA LYS A 191 -9.37 -3.41 5.07
C LYS A 191 -10.58 -2.50 5.23
N ASP A 192 -10.94 -2.24 6.47
CA ASP A 192 -12.08 -1.40 6.82
C ASP A 192 -11.57 -0.03 7.24
N PHE A 193 -12.26 1.02 6.80
CA PHE A 193 -11.90 2.40 7.08
C PHE A 193 -13.13 3.19 7.49
N ARG A 194 -12.93 4.10 8.46
CA ARG A 194 -13.89 5.16 8.75
C ARG A 194 -13.51 6.39 7.92
N VAL A 195 -14.35 6.77 6.97
CA VAL A 195 -14.13 7.98 6.17
C VAL A 195 -14.27 9.21 7.08
N PRO A 196 -13.31 10.15 7.08
CA PRO A 196 -13.43 11.41 7.80
C PRO A 196 -14.74 12.12 7.50
N PRO A 197 -15.37 12.78 8.49
CA PRO A 197 -16.54 13.61 8.23
C PRO A 197 -16.16 14.78 7.30
N SER A 198 -17.07 15.15 6.41
CA SER A 198 -16.93 16.34 5.58
C SER A 198 -16.95 17.60 6.45
N GLN A 199 -16.11 18.58 6.14
CA GLN A 199 -16.14 19.89 6.77
C GLN A 199 -17.26 20.69 6.10
N ARG A 200 -18.20 21.19 6.90
CA ARG A 200 -19.25 22.09 6.43
C ARG A 200 -18.76 23.53 6.43
#